data_AF-A0A2A2Q6E0-F1
#
_entry.id   AF-A0A2A2Q6E0-F1
#
_cell.length_a   1.000
_cell.length_b   1.000
_cell.length_c   1.000
_cell.angle_alpha   90.00
_cell.angle_beta   90.00
_cell.angle_gamma   90.00
#
_symmetry.space_group_name_H-M   'P 1'
#
loop_
_entity.id
_entity.type
_entity.pdbx_description
1 polymer ?
#
loop_
_entity_poly.entity_id
_entity_poly.type
_entity_poly.pdbx_seq_one_letter_code
_entity_poly.pdbx_strand_id
1 'polypeptide(L)'
;MSIVAGILAWFRNPLTWFIAVLVWMRTIWFLSSIPGDENPQLKMQLDKVAHFLAFAGGGILVAGLFATIVVVVLRRKVRWDFLIPATAIAIGLLGWLDEWHQCFTPGRSGANMVDWIADFLGGIAGALVFRRIFPRLAQMVGMNQNG
;
A
#
# COMPACT_ATOMS: atom_id res chain seq x y z
N MET A 1 16.30 17.53 -19.56
CA MET A 1 15.69 16.34 -18.95
C MET A 1 14.29 16.17 -19.53
N SER A 2 13.86 14.96 -19.88
CA SER A 2 12.46 14.75 -20.34
C SER A 2 11.49 14.97 -19.17
N ILE A 3 10.26 15.40 -19.46
CA ILE A 3 9.20 15.58 -18.44
C ILE A 3 9.04 14.29 -17.61
N VAL A 4 9.10 13.14 -18.26
CA VAL A 4 9.05 11.81 -17.63
C VAL A 4 10.17 11.62 -16.59
N ALA A 5 11.41 11.98 -16.92
CA ALA A 5 12.52 11.88 -15.98
C ALA A 5 12.33 12.81 -14.76
N GLY A 6 11.76 14.01 -14.98
CA GLY A 6 11.42 14.95 -13.90
C GLY A 6 10.38 14.39 -12.94
N ILE A 7 9.33 13.74 -13.44
CA ILE A 7 8.30 13.08 -12.63
C ILE A 7 8.91 11.90 -11.85
N LEU A 8 9.69 11.05 -12.53
CA LEU A 8 10.29 9.88 -11.89
C LEU A 8 11.22 10.27 -10.74
N ALA A 9 11.95 11.39 -10.87
CA ALA A 9 12.85 11.87 -9.82
C ALA A 9 12.14 12.13 -8.48
N TRP A 10 10.83 12.41 -8.46
CA TRP A 10 10.07 12.60 -7.21
C TRP A 10 10.04 11.32 -6.38
N PHE A 11 10.00 10.14 -7.02
CA PHE A 11 10.02 8.85 -6.32
C PHE A 11 11.37 8.52 -5.67
N ARG A 12 12.39 9.37 -5.84
CA ARG A 12 13.61 9.33 -5.02
C ARG A 12 13.42 9.91 -3.62
N ASN A 13 12.38 10.70 -3.39
CA ASN A 13 12.10 11.29 -2.10
C ASN A 13 11.13 10.41 -1.30
N PRO A 14 11.52 9.92 -0.09
CA PRO A 14 10.59 9.21 0.80
C PRO A 14 9.28 9.96 1.06
N LEU A 15 9.32 11.30 1.10
CA LEU A 15 8.13 12.11 1.35
C LEU A 15 7.06 11.93 0.28
N THR A 16 7.45 11.74 -0.99
CA THR A 16 6.51 11.49 -2.09
C THR A 16 5.73 10.19 -1.85
N TRP A 17 6.42 9.13 -1.45
CA TRP A 17 5.80 7.86 -1.09
C TRP A 17 4.91 7.99 0.14
N PHE A 18 5.37 8.72 1.16
CA PHE A 18 4.60 8.94 2.38
C PHE A 18 3.29 9.68 2.09
N ILE A 19 3.33 10.75 1.31
CA ILE A 19 2.12 11.46 0.86
C ILE A 19 1.19 10.52 0.08
N ALA A 20 1.73 9.70 -0.83
CA ALA A 20 0.93 8.73 -1.58
C ALA A 20 0.24 7.71 -0.66
N VAL A 21 0.93 7.21 0.37
CA VAL A 21 0.34 6.32 1.40
C VAL A 21 -0.77 7.04 2.16
N LEU A 22 -0.59 8.30 2.56
CA LEU A 22 -1.63 9.08 3.25
C LEU A 22 -2.86 9.31 2.38
N VAL A 23 -2.66 9.64 1.10
CA VAL A 23 -3.75 9.83 0.13
C VAL A 23 -4.51 8.52 -0.08
N TRP A 24 -3.80 7.40 -0.25
CA TRP A 24 -4.40 6.08 -0.36
C TRP A 24 -5.21 5.73 0.89
N MET A 25 -4.62 5.87 2.09
CA MET A 25 -5.30 5.56 3.35
C MET A 25 -6.54 6.43 3.56
N ARG A 26 -6.45 7.73 3.24
CA ARG A 26 -7.61 8.64 3.29
C ARG A 26 -8.72 8.22 2.34
N THR A 27 -8.37 7.70 1.17
CA THR A 27 -9.32 7.21 0.17
C THR A 27 -10.05 5.97 0.69
N ILE A 28 -9.31 4.99 1.23
CA ILE A 28 -9.88 3.78 1.84
C ILE A 28 -10.83 4.16 2.98
N TRP A 29 -10.36 4.99 3.93
CA TRP A 29 -11.16 5.44 5.05
C TRP A 29 -12.46 6.14 4.62
N PHE A 30 -12.39 6.98 3.58
CA PHE A 30 -13.57 7.64 3.02
C PHE A 30 -14.55 6.63 2.43
N LEU A 31 -14.08 5.69 1.61
CA LEU A 31 -14.93 4.64 1.05
C LEU A 31 -15.57 3.78 2.14
N SER A 32 -14.84 3.48 3.21
CA SER A 32 -15.30 2.72 4.36
C SER A 32 -16.28 3.48 5.26
N SER A 33 -16.35 4.82 5.13
CA SER A 33 -17.34 5.66 5.83
C SER A 33 -18.71 5.74 5.15
N ILE A 34 -18.84 5.20 3.93
CA ILE A 34 -20.11 5.17 3.20
C ILE A 34 -20.99 4.06 3.79
N PRO A 35 -22.24 4.35 4.22
CA PRO A 35 -23.17 3.36 4.77
C PRO A 35 -23.37 2.15 3.86
N GLY A 36 -23.47 0.95 4.44
CA GLY A 36 -23.50 -0.30 3.67
C GLY A 36 -24.83 -0.57 2.96
N ASP A 37 -25.91 0.10 3.36
CA ASP A 37 -27.22 0.08 2.72
C ASP A 37 -27.27 0.90 1.41
N GLU A 38 -26.37 1.88 1.26
CA GLU A 38 -26.25 2.73 0.07
C GLU A 38 -25.36 2.13 -1.04
N ASN A 39 -24.69 0.98 -0.78
CA ASN A 39 -23.78 0.37 -1.75
C ASN A 39 -24.11 -1.12 -2.03
N PRO A 40 -24.81 -1.42 -3.15
CA PRO A 40 -25.16 -2.78 -3.55
C PRO A 40 -23.95 -3.70 -3.79
N GLN A 41 -22.77 -3.15 -4.07
CA GLN A 41 -21.56 -3.92 -4.39
C GLN A 41 -20.96 -4.60 -3.15
N LEU A 42 -21.16 -4.03 -1.96
CA LEU A 42 -20.74 -4.61 -0.68
C LEU A 42 -21.50 -5.89 -0.31
N LYS A 43 -22.63 -6.16 -0.99
CA LYS A 43 -23.42 -7.37 -0.78
C LYS A 43 -22.91 -8.57 -1.59
N MET A 44 -21.92 -8.40 -2.48
CA MET A 44 -21.44 -9.45 -3.39
C MET A 44 -19.98 -9.89 -3.13
N GLN A 45 -19.65 -11.11 -3.55
CA GLN A 45 -18.32 -11.73 -3.44
C GLN A 45 -17.15 -10.93 -4.09
N LEU A 46 -17.46 -9.88 -4.87
CA LEU A 46 -16.48 -8.96 -5.45
C LEU A 46 -15.82 -8.06 -4.40
N ASP A 47 -16.43 -7.92 -3.23
CA ASP A 47 -15.95 -7.11 -2.11
C ASP A 47 -14.54 -7.52 -1.65
N LYS A 48 -14.30 -8.83 -1.53
CA LYS A 48 -12.98 -9.38 -1.14
C LYS A 48 -11.90 -9.15 -2.19
N VAL A 49 -12.28 -9.16 -3.48
CA VAL A 49 -11.36 -8.86 -4.57
C VAL A 49 -11.04 -7.37 -4.56
N ALA A 50 -12.01 -6.51 -4.26
CA ALA A 50 -11.80 -5.07 -4.10
C ALA A 50 -10.84 -4.79 -2.94
N HIS A 51 -11.05 -5.40 -1.76
CA HIS A 51 -10.14 -5.37 -0.62
C HIS A 51 -8.72 -5.80 -1.01
N PHE A 52 -8.58 -7.00 -1.57
CA PHE A 52 -7.28 -7.51 -2.02
C PHE A 52 -6.57 -6.54 -3.00
N LEU A 53 -7.26 -6.03 -4.02
CA LEU A 53 -6.65 -5.14 -5.02
C LEU A 53 -6.33 -3.76 -4.44
N ALA A 54 -7.22 -3.19 -3.62
CA ALA A 54 -7.04 -1.89 -2.99
C ALA A 54 -5.82 -1.91 -2.06
N PHE A 55 -5.68 -2.96 -1.26
CA PHE A 55 -4.54 -3.13 -0.36
C PHE A 55 -3.29 -3.68 -1.05
N ALA A 56 -3.40 -4.31 -2.22
CA ALA A 56 -2.24 -4.52 -3.10
C ALA A 56 -1.67 -3.19 -3.62
N GLY A 57 -2.55 -2.23 -3.96
CA GLY A 57 -2.15 -0.85 -4.22
C GLY A 57 -1.43 -0.24 -3.02
N GLY A 58 -2.00 -0.35 -1.82
CA GLY A 58 -1.35 0.09 -0.58
C GLY A 58 0.02 -0.57 -0.35
N GLY A 59 0.12 -1.88 -0.57
CA GLY A 59 1.36 -2.64 -0.44
C GLY A 59 2.47 -2.16 -1.37
N ILE A 60 2.14 -1.77 -2.60
CA ILE A 60 3.09 -1.13 -3.53
C ILE A 60 3.61 0.19 -2.95
N LEU A 61 2.72 1.03 -2.42
CA LEU A 61 3.07 2.35 -1.89
C LEU A 61 3.93 2.24 -0.62
N VAL A 62 3.55 1.37 0.32
CA VAL A 62 4.29 1.14 1.56
C VAL A 62 5.65 0.49 1.27
N ALA A 63 5.72 -0.50 0.38
CA ALA A 63 7.00 -1.09 -0.04
C ALA A 63 7.89 -0.04 -0.72
N GLY A 64 7.32 0.86 -1.52
CA GLY A 64 8.01 1.98 -2.13
C GLY A 64 8.59 2.96 -1.13
N LEU A 65 7.80 3.33 -0.11
CA LEU A 65 8.26 4.14 1.01
C LEU A 65 9.44 3.48 1.72
N PHE A 66 9.29 2.23 2.17
CA PHE A 66 10.31 1.52 2.92
C PHE A 66 11.59 1.30 2.11
N ALA A 67 11.48 0.86 0.85
CA ALA A 67 12.64 0.63 0.00
C ALA A 67 13.40 1.93 -0.27
N THR A 68 12.68 3.04 -0.49
CA THR A 68 13.27 4.36 -0.72
C THR A 68 13.97 4.87 0.54
N ILE A 69 13.37 4.70 1.74
CA ILE A 69 14.04 5.03 3.02
C ILE A 69 15.33 4.22 3.16
N VAL A 70 15.27 2.91 2.95
CA VAL A 70 16.44 2.02 3.08
C VAL A 70 17.58 2.46 2.17
N VAL A 71 17.29 2.78 0.90
CA VAL A 71 18.32 3.12 -0.08
C VAL A 71 18.80 4.56 0.04
N VAL A 72 17.89 5.52 0.20
CA VAL A 72 18.21 6.96 0.12
C VAL A 72 18.62 7.53 1.47
N VAL A 73 17.93 7.14 2.54
CA VAL A 73 18.17 7.67 3.90
C VAL A 73 19.20 6.80 4.62
N LEU A 74 18.95 5.49 4.70
CA LEU A 74 19.83 4.58 5.44
C LEU A 74 21.07 4.16 4.65
N ARG A 75 21.11 4.42 3.33
CA ARG A 75 22.22 4.08 2.43
C ARG A 75 22.59 2.59 2.47
N ARG A 76 21.58 1.72 2.55
CA ARG A 76 21.75 0.26 2.58
C ARG A 76 21.09 -0.40 1.39
N LYS A 77 21.56 -1.62 1.08
CA LYS A 77 20.87 -2.52 0.15
C LYS A 77 19.55 -3.00 0.74
N VAL A 78 18.51 -3.05 -0.09
CA VAL A 78 17.20 -3.58 0.31
C VAL A 78 17.28 -5.08 0.57
N ARG A 79 16.83 -5.47 1.76
CA ARG A 79 16.65 -6.86 2.19
C ARG A 79 15.18 -7.25 2.08
N TRP A 80 14.81 -7.89 0.97
CA TRP A 80 13.41 -8.22 0.67
C TRP A 80 12.81 -9.27 1.61
N ASP A 81 13.67 -10.13 2.20
CA ASP A 81 13.36 -11.05 3.29
C ASP A 81 12.83 -10.33 4.53
N PHE A 82 13.23 -9.08 4.75
CA PHE A 82 12.72 -8.24 5.83
C PHE A 82 11.62 -7.27 5.37
N LEU A 83 11.79 -6.66 4.18
CA LEU A 83 10.89 -5.61 3.70
C LEU A 83 9.49 -6.14 3.38
N ILE A 84 9.37 -7.35 2.81
CA ILE A 84 8.06 -7.94 2.49
C ILE A 84 7.26 -8.18 3.78
N PRO A 85 7.79 -8.89 4.81
CA PRO A 85 7.09 -9.01 6.09
C PRO A 85 6.76 -7.66 6.74
N ALA A 86 7.69 -6.69 6.73
CA ALA A 86 7.44 -5.37 7.29
C ALA A 86 6.28 -4.65 6.57
N THR A 87 6.21 -4.77 5.24
CA THR A 87 5.11 -4.20 4.45
C THR A 87 3.79 -4.91 4.75
N ALA A 88 3.80 -6.24 4.84
CA ALA A 88 2.61 -7.02 5.15
C ALA A 88 2.05 -6.70 6.54
N ILE A 89 2.93 -6.54 7.55
CA ILE A 89 2.54 -6.13 8.90
C ILE A 89 1.96 -4.71 8.88
N ALA A 90 2.61 -3.76 8.22
CA ALA A 90 2.10 -2.39 8.12
C ALA A 90 0.72 -2.35 7.45
N ILE A 91 0.55 -3.06 6.33
CA ILE A 91 -0.74 -3.16 5.64
C ILE A 91 -1.78 -3.88 6.49
N GLY A 92 -1.43 -4.97 7.16
CA GLY A 92 -2.33 -5.68 8.07
C GLY A 92 -2.80 -4.79 9.22
N LEU A 93 -1.94 -3.94 9.77
CA LEU A 93 -2.33 -2.96 10.78
C LEU A 93 -3.28 -1.90 10.20
N LEU A 94 -3.03 -1.41 8.98
CA LEU A 94 -3.91 -0.43 8.33
C LEU A 94 -5.27 -1.01 7.94
N GLY A 95 -5.31 -2.24 7.44
CA GLY A 95 -6.56 -2.96 7.16
C GLY A 95 -7.35 -3.26 8.43
N TRP A 96 -6.66 -3.68 9.50
CA TRP A 96 -7.30 -3.87 10.80
C TRP A 96 -7.91 -2.57 11.35
N LEU A 97 -7.20 -1.45 11.19
CA LEU A 97 -7.72 -0.12 11.57
C LEU A 97 -8.94 0.28 10.73
N ASP A 98 -8.97 -0.05 9.44
CA ASP A 98 -10.12 0.21 8.58
C ASP A 98 -11.34 -0.64 8.99
N GLU A 99 -11.15 -1.94 9.23
CA GLU A 99 -12.18 -2.84 9.74
C GLU A 99 -12.73 -2.38 11.09
N TRP A 100 -11.88 -1.88 11.97
CA TRP A 100 -12.28 -1.25 13.22
C TRP A 100 -13.10 0.02 12.98
N HIS A 101 -12.69 0.87 12.04
CA HIS A 101 -13.43 2.08 11.67
C HIS A 101 -14.82 1.74 11.10
N GLN A 102 -14.93 0.68 10.30
CA GLN A 102 -16.20 0.20 9.74
C GLN A 102 -17.20 -0.23 10.82
N CYS A 103 -16.75 -0.65 12.01
CA CYS A 103 -17.65 -0.94 13.15
C CYS A 103 -18.50 0.28 13.57
N PHE A 104 -18.07 1.49 13.24
CA PHE A 104 -18.79 2.73 13.54
C PHE A 104 -19.56 3.28 12.33
N THR A 105 -19.51 2.59 11.19
CA THR A 105 -20.23 2.99 9.98
C THR A 105 -21.55 2.22 9.88
N PRO A 106 -22.71 2.91 9.89
CA PRO A 106 -24.00 2.24 9.81
C PRO A 106 -24.13 1.32 8.59
N GLY A 107 -24.67 0.12 8.80
CA GLY A 107 -24.90 -0.85 7.74
C GLY A 107 -23.64 -1.55 7.20
N ARG A 108 -22.44 -1.26 7.72
CA ARG A 108 -21.20 -2.00 7.38
C ARG A 108 -20.99 -3.20 8.28
N SER A 109 -20.41 -4.26 7.72
CA SER A 109 -19.87 -5.39 8.47
C SER A 109 -18.43 -5.11 8.87
N GLY A 110 -18.23 -4.34 9.94
CA GLY A 110 -16.88 -4.13 10.50
C GLY A 110 -16.32 -5.36 11.22
N ALA A 111 -15.03 -5.31 11.55
CA ALA A 111 -14.29 -6.41 12.17
C ALA A 111 -14.38 -7.74 11.41
N ASN A 112 -14.45 -7.69 10.08
CA ASN A 112 -14.52 -8.87 9.23
C ASN A 112 -13.13 -9.47 9.02
N MET A 113 -12.91 -10.65 9.60
CA MET A 113 -11.66 -11.39 9.49
C MET A 113 -11.30 -11.72 8.03
N VAL A 114 -12.28 -11.98 7.17
CA VAL A 114 -12.01 -12.39 5.79
C VAL A 114 -11.54 -11.22 4.94
N ASP A 115 -12.09 -10.04 5.16
CA ASP A 115 -11.71 -8.81 4.46
C ASP A 115 -10.32 -8.37 4.92
N TRP A 116 -10.04 -8.44 6.23
CA TRP A 116 -8.69 -8.24 6.76
C TRP A 116 -7.65 -9.21 6.20
N ILE A 117 -7.99 -10.49 6.02
CA ILE A 117 -7.11 -11.46 5.37
C ILE A 117 -6.86 -11.08 3.90
N ALA A 118 -7.89 -10.64 3.18
CA ALA A 118 -7.75 -10.15 1.81
C ALA A 118 -6.82 -8.93 1.74
N ASP A 119 -6.95 -8.00 2.68
CA ASP A 119 -6.09 -6.82 2.80
C ASP A 119 -4.62 -7.20 3.03
N PHE A 120 -4.39 -8.11 3.99
CA PHE A 120 -3.07 -8.61 4.33
C PHE A 120 -2.39 -9.31 3.15
N LEU A 121 -3.12 -10.19 2.45
CA LEU A 121 -2.63 -10.87 1.25
C LEU A 121 -2.40 -9.87 0.10
N GLY A 122 -3.25 -8.85 -0.03
CA GLY A 122 -3.07 -7.72 -0.93
C GLY A 122 -1.74 -7.03 -0.66
N GLY A 123 -1.46 -6.67 0.60
CA GLY A 123 -0.20 -6.06 1.02
C GLY A 123 1.04 -6.87 0.63
N ILE A 124 1.00 -8.20 0.81
CA ILE A 124 2.06 -9.11 0.36
C ILE A 124 2.22 -9.06 -1.17
N ALA A 125 1.12 -9.18 -1.90
CA ALA A 125 1.13 -9.16 -3.36
C ALA A 125 1.70 -7.83 -3.89
N GLY A 126 1.28 -6.71 -3.32
CA GLY A 126 1.79 -5.38 -3.65
C GLY A 126 3.30 -5.25 -3.41
N ALA A 127 3.79 -5.75 -2.27
CA ALA A 127 5.23 -5.76 -1.98
C ALA A 127 6.02 -6.63 -2.97
N LEU A 128 5.49 -7.78 -3.37
CA LEU A 128 6.09 -8.66 -4.38
C LEU A 128 6.13 -8.02 -5.76
N VAL A 129 5.06 -7.33 -6.17
CA VAL A 129 5.04 -6.54 -7.40
C VAL A 129 6.08 -5.42 -7.33
N PHE A 130 6.12 -4.68 -6.21
CA PHE A 130 7.08 -3.59 -6.02
C PHE A 130 8.53 -4.08 -6.12
N ARG A 131 8.84 -5.25 -5.55
CA ARG A 131 10.14 -5.92 -5.69
C ARG A 131 10.60 -6.10 -7.13
N ARG A 132 9.69 -6.38 -8.06
CA ARG A 132 10.01 -6.58 -9.48
C ARG A 132 10.27 -5.27 -10.23
N ILE A 133 9.63 -4.17 -9.81
CA ILE A 133 9.76 -2.86 -10.48
C ILE A 133 10.85 -1.98 -9.87
N PHE A 134 11.15 -2.15 -8.59
CA PHE A 134 12.08 -1.29 -7.85
C PHE A 134 13.48 -1.17 -8.46
N PRO A 135 14.14 -2.25 -8.95
CA PRO A 135 15.47 -2.11 -9.56
C PRO A 135 15.47 -1.17 -10.77
N ARG A 136 14.42 -1.23 -11.61
CA ARG A 136 14.28 -0.35 -12.77
C ARG A 136 14.03 1.09 -12.36
N LEU A 137 13.10 1.30 -11.40
CA LEU A 137 12.83 2.63 -10.87
C LEU A 137 14.10 3.26 -10.28
N ALA A 138 14.82 2.51 -9.44
CA ALA A 138 16.04 2.96 -8.81
C ALA A 138 17.13 3.34 -9.82
N GLN A 139 17.29 2.55 -10.90
CA GLN A 139 18.20 2.88 -11.99
C GLN A 139 17.78 4.19 -12.69
N MET A 140 16.49 4.36 -13.00
CA MET A 140 15.96 5.55 -13.68
C MET A 140 16.15 6.83 -12.88
N VAL A 141 16.14 6.75 -11.55
CA VAL A 141 16.21 7.92 -10.65
C VAL A 141 17.57 8.05 -9.94
N GLY A 142 18.55 7.22 -10.32
CA GLY A 142 19.92 7.31 -9.82
C GLY A 142 20.10 6.93 -8.35
N MET A 143 19.33 5.95 -7.86
CA MET A 143 19.53 5.37 -6.52
C MET A 143 20.65 4.33 -6.54
N ASN A 144 21.66 4.49 -5.68
CA ASN A 144 22.70 3.48 -5.50
C ASN A 144 22.20 2.34 -4.59
N GLN A 145 22.06 1.13 -5.14
CA GLN A 145 21.57 -0.06 -4.42
C GLN A 145 22.68 -0.97 -3.87
N ASN A 146 23.95 -0.61 -4.06
CA ASN A 146 25.06 -1.50 -3.74
C ASN A 146 25.39 -1.56 -2.24
N GLY A 147 24.80 -0.67 -1.43
CA GLY A 147 25.09 -0.58 0.00
C GLY A 147 26.47 -0.02 0.30
#